data_AF-A0A4P2R480-F1
#
_entry.id   AF-A0A4P2R480-F1
#
_cell.length_a   1.000
_cell.length_b   1.000
_cell.length_c   1.000
_cell.angle_alpha   90.00
_cell.angle_beta   90.00
_cell.angle_gamma   90.00
#
_symmetry.space_group_name_H-M   'P 1'
#
loop_
_entity.id
_entity.type
_entity.pdbx_description
1 polymer ?
#
loop_
_entity_poly.entity_id
_entity_poly.type
_entity_poly.pdbx_seq_one_letter_code
_entity_poly.pdbx_strand_id
1 'polypeptide(L)'
;MGRLKHHALGEVLLLRSRCLIGRSSTCDVRLNDARISGEHASVRWTAAGWELRDLASKNGVFIRNQRVPAGERVLIAEGDAFALGDPSARAFVFTLVEAAPPVASALHVASGSVRTSSAGLLVLPEDDHPRVSLIEGRNGRWMLEAEGDVRAVEDREIVVVDGEAWSLDLPAATGPTLDGEAGRQAGGPLLDCIALRFHVSRDEERVEITILHRAGEVRLPARSHHYLLLTLARARLEDAGAPPARQGWRDRDELCRMLAMDEYRLNVDVCRARKQFLAAGVQGAANLLERRPGTGRIRLGVGRFEIERA
;
A
#
# COMPACT_ATOMS: atom_id res chain seq x y z
N MET A 1 2.34 -0.32 11.48
CA MET A 1 3.43 -1.28 11.16
C MET A 1 4.14 -1.64 12.45
N GLY A 2 4.76 -2.82 12.48
CA GLY A 2 5.54 -3.23 13.65
C GLY A 2 6.77 -2.36 13.83
N ARG A 3 7.17 -2.12 15.08
CA ARG A 3 8.38 -1.35 15.42
C ARG A 3 9.20 -2.06 16.47
N LEU A 4 10.49 -2.17 16.23
CA LEU A 4 11.44 -2.84 17.10
C LEU A 4 12.48 -1.86 17.63
N LYS A 5 12.49 -1.63 18.94
CA LYS A 5 13.49 -0.77 19.60
C LYS A 5 14.75 -1.56 19.90
N HIS A 6 15.90 -1.07 19.46
CA HIS A 6 17.21 -1.61 19.81
C HIS A 6 17.77 -0.91 21.06
N HIS A 7 18.08 -1.67 22.12
CA HIS A 7 18.34 -1.08 23.44
C HIS A 7 19.69 -0.37 23.60
N ALA A 8 20.71 -0.73 22.81
CA ALA A 8 22.00 -0.05 22.86
C ALA A 8 22.01 1.26 22.06
N LEU A 9 21.42 1.26 20.87
CA LEU A 9 21.41 2.45 20.00
C LEU A 9 20.23 3.38 20.31
N GLY A 10 19.19 2.90 20.99
CA GLY A 10 17.94 3.65 21.19
C GLY A 10 17.10 3.79 19.92
N GLU A 11 17.60 3.31 18.78
CA GLU A 11 16.94 3.33 17.48
C GLU A 11 15.68 2.47 17.47
N VAL A 12 14.68 2.94 16.72
CA VAL A 12 13.44 2.21 16.46
C VAL A 12 13.42 1.80 15.00
N LEU A 13 13.50 0.50 14.78
CA LEU A 13 13.53 -0.13 13.47
C LEU A 13 12.10 -0.45 13.03
N LEU A 14 11.75 -0.10 11.80
CA LEU A 14 10.48 -0.52 11.22
C LEU A 14 10.56 -2.00 10.84
N LEU A 15 9.61 -2.80 11.31
CA LEU A 15 9.54 -4.21 10.96
C LEU A 15 8.84 -4.37 9.61
N ARG A 16 9.62 -4.91 8.67
CA ARG A 16 9.13 -5.54 7.44
C ARG A 16 8.32 -6.80 7.76
N SER A 17 7.56 -7.30 6.79
CA SER A 17 6.75 -8.53 6.92
C SER A 17 7.55 -9.74 7.41
N ARG A 18 8.82 -9.82 7.00
CA ARG A 18 9.84 -10.72 7.55
C ARG A 18 11.13 -9.94 7.74
N CYS A 19 11.72 -10.06 8.90
CA CYS A 19 12.97 -9.40 9.30
C CYS A 19 13.96 -10.45 9.81
N LEU A 20 15.13 -10.52 9.17
CA LEU A 20 16.26 -11.32 9.62
C LEU A 20 17.21 -10.49 10.48
N ILE A 21 17.57 -11.01 11.64
CA ILE A 21 18.52 -10.39 12.56
C ILE A 21 19.72 -11.33 12.71
N GLY A 22 20.92 -10.80 12.50
CA GLY A 22 22.13 -11.62 12.51
C GLY A 22 23.41 -10.84 12.19
N ARG A 23 24.52 -11.55 12.06
CA ARG A 23 25.85 -10.97 11.76
C ARG A 23 26.11 -10.80 10.27
N SER A 24 25.44 -11.60 9.44
CA SER A 24 25.59 -11.60 7.99
C SER A 24 25.19 -10.26 7.37
N SER A 25 25.79 -9.91 6.25
CA SER A 25 25.37 -8.75 5.43
C SER A 25 24.02 -8.96 4.75
N THR A 26 23.49 -10.19 4.75
CA THR A 26 22.18 -10.53 4.20
C THR A 26 21.03 -10.29 5.18
N CYS A 27 21.31 -9.99 6.45
CA CYS A 27 20.29 -9.71 7.45
C CYS A 27 19.76 -8.28 7.33
N ASP A 28 18.44 -8.11 7.54
CA ASP A 28 17.81 -6.79 7.59
C ASP A 28 18.35 -5.96 8.78
N VAL A 29 18.65 -6.61 9.91
CA VAL A 29 19.30 -6.01 11.08
C VAL A 29 20.63 -6.70 11.33
N ARG A 30 21.72 -5.96 11.09
CA ARG A 30 23.08 -6.49 11.21
C ARG A 30 23.70 -6.15 12.56
N LEU A 31 24.11 -7.18 13.30
CA LEU A 31 24.86 -7.07 14.56
C LEU A 31 26.26 -7.68 14.37
N ASN A 32 27.28 -6.83 14.29
CA ASN A 32 28.65 -7.27 14.01
C ASN A 32 29.39 -7.75 15.28
N ASP A 33 28.95 -8.88 15.86
CA ASP A 33 29.56 -9.48 17.05
C ASP A 33 29.70 -11.01 16.90
N ALA A 34 30.78 -11.58 17.43
CA ALA A 34 31.07 -13.01 17.36
C ALA A 34 30.05 -13.89 18.12
N ARG A 35 29.30 -13.30 19.07
CA ARG A 35 28.21 -13.96 19.79
C ARG A 35 26.93 -14.10 18.95
N ILE A 36 26.86 -13.41 17.81
CA ILE A 36 25.70 -13.44 16.93
C ILE A 36 25.99 -14.34 15.71
N SER A 37 25.12 -15.34 15.48
CA SER A 37 25.17 -16.18 14.27
C SER A 37 24.97 -15.36 12.99
N GLY A 38 25.43 -15.90 11.85
CA GLY A 38 25.24 -15.29 10.53
C GLY A 38 23.78 -14.88 10.29
N GLU A 39 22.87 -15.85 10.36
CA GLU A 39 21.44 -15.65 10.53
C GLU A 39 21.08 -16.16 11.93
N HIS A 40 20.68 -15.28 12.85
CA HIS A 40 20.48 -15.64 14.26
C HIS A 40 19.01 -15.89 14.56
N ALA A 41 18.16 -14.93 14.20
CA ALA A 41 16.74 -14.99 14.45
C ALA A 41 15.95 -14.38 13.29
N SER A 42 14.70 -14.81 13.16
CA SER A 42 13.73 -14.15 12.28
C SER A 42 12.55 -13.65 13.08
N VAL A 43 12.12 -12.42 12.81
CA VAL A 43 10.84 -11.87 13.24
C VAL A 43 9.94 -11.80 12.01
N ARG A 44 8.75 -12.41 12.05
CA ARG A 44 7.83 -12.42 10.91
C ARG A 44 6.40 -12.15 11.33
N TRP A 45 5.63 -11.51 10.47
CA TRP A 45 4.20 -11.36 10.65
C TRP A 45 3.48 -12.66 10.26
N THR A 46 2.47 -13.02 11.04
CA THR A 46 1.56 -14.15 10.79
C THR A 46 0.13 -13.69 11.04
N ALA A 47 -0.87 -14.51 10.69
CA ALA A 47 -2.27 -14.21 11.03
C ALA A 47 -2.52 -14.07 12.54
N ALA A 48 -1.66 -14.65 13.39
CA ALA A 48 -1.74 -14.56 14.85
C ALA A 48 -0.94 -13.37 15.45
N GLY A 49 -0.16 -12.65 14.63
CA GLY A 49 0.70 -11.56 15.07
C GLY A 49 2.18 -11.76 14.73
N TRP A 50 3.05 -10.99 15.38
CA TRP A 50 4.50 -11.08 15.23
C TRP A 50 5.04 -12.35 15.90
N GLU A 51 5.82 -13.12 15.15
CA GLU A 51 6.42 -14.37 15.59
C GLU A 51 7.94 -14.26 15.52
N LEU A 52 8.61 -14.58 16.63
CA LEU A 52 10.06 -14.69 16.74
C LEU A 52 10.47 -16.17 16.62
N ARG A 53 11.54 -16.44 15.87
CA ARG A 53 12.10 -17.78 15.71
C ARG A 53 13.62 -17.73 15.79
N ASP A 54 14.20 -18.63 16.59
CA ASP A 54 15.64 -18.92 16.58
C ASP A 54 16.00 -19.77 15.35
N LEU A 55 16.98 -19.31 14.55
CA LEU A 55 17.43 -19.98 13.33
C LEU A 55 18.60 -20.93 13.61
N ALA A 56 18.45 -21.75 14.65
CA ALA A 56 19.51 -22.64 15.16
C ALA A 56 20.81 -21.87 15.48
N SER A 57 20.67 -20.72 16.14
CA SER A 57 21.81 -19.90 16.53
C SER A 57 22.71 -20.60 17.56
N LYS A 58 24.00 -20.23 17.56
CA LYS A 58 24.99 -20.85 18.46
C LYS A 58 24.68 -20.55 19.93
N ASN A 59 24.28 -19.32 20.21
CA ASN A 59 24.10 -18.82 21.58
C ASN A 59 22.63 -18.69 21.99
N GLY A 60 21.68 -18.93 21.07
CA GLY A 60 20.25 -18.98 21.36
C GLY A 60 19.56 -17.62 21.40
N VAL A 61 18.23 -17.66 21.35
CA VAL A 61 17.34 -16.52 21.54
C VAL A 61 16.68 -16.60 22.92
N PHE A 62 16.50 -15.47 23.59
CA PHE A 62 15.93 -15.41 24.93
C PHE A 62 14.74 -14.45 24.97
N ILE A 63 13.65 -14.84 25.62
CA ILE A 63 12.50 -13.98 25.93
C ILE A 63 12.34 -13.99 27.45
N ARG A 64 12.24 -12.82 28.09
CA ARG A 64 12.13 -12.71 29.56
C ARG A 64 13.17 -13.55 30.31
N ASN A 65 14.41 -13.54 29.81
CA ASN A 65 15.56 -14.29 30.33
C ASN A 65 15.43 -15.84 30.26
N GLN A 66 14.44 -16.36 29.54
CA GLN A 66 14.27 -17.79 29.26
C GLN A 66 14.69 -18.08 27.82
N ARG A 67 15.50 -19.11 27.63
CA ARG A 67 15.96 -19.51 26.30
C ARG A 67 14.81 -20.14 25.53
N VAL A 68 14.54 -19.62 24.34
CA VAL A 68 13.60 -20.20 23.38
C VAL A 68 14.22 -21.50 22.84
N PRO A 69 13.50 -22.63 22.85
CA PRO A 69 13.97 -23.86 22.24
C PRO A 69 14.33 -23.67 20.76
N ALA A 70 15.44 -24.27 20.32
CA ALA A 70 15.95 -24.07 18.97
C ALA A 70 14.92 -24.49 17.92
N GLY A 71 14.62 -23.58 16.97
CA GLY A 71 13.65 -23.82 15.90
C GLY A 71 12.19 -23.58 16.28
N GLU A 72 11.88 -23.39 17.58
CA GLU A 72 10.55 -23.03 18.05
C GLU A 72 10.17 -21.60 17.64
N ARG A 73 8.87 -21.39 17.47
CA ARG A 73 8.25 -20.17 17.03
C ARG A 73 7.44 -19.60 18.19
N VAL A 74 7.75 -18.38 18.61
CA VAL A 74 7.12 -17.75 19.76
C VAL A 74 6.42 -16.47 19.30
N LEU A 75 5.14 -16.33 19.61
CA LEU A 75 4.42 -15.08 19.41
C LEU A 75 4.95 -14.04 20.39
N ILE A 76 5.24 -12.85 19.89
CA ILE A 76 5.69 -11.70 20.67
C ILE A 76 4.64 -10.59 20.59
N ALA A 77 4.26 -10.04 21.74
CA ALA A 77 3.31 -8.95 21.85
C ALA A 77 4.02 -7.60 22.03
N GLU A 78 3.26 -6.51 21.89
CA GLU A 78 3.77 -5.19 22.23
C GLU A 78 4.26 -5.15 23.68
N GLY A 79 5.45 -4.58 23.89
CA GLY A 79 6.16 -4.56 25.16
C GLY A 79 7.08 -5.76 25.41
N ASP A 80 6.95 -6.87 24.66
CA ASP A 80 7.84 -8.02 24.84
C ASP A 80 9.27 -7.68 24.42
N ALA A 81 10.21 -8.06 25.28
CA ALA A 81 11.63 -7.94 25.03
C ALA A 81 12.25 -9.31 24.77
N PHE A 82 13.12 -9.38 23.76
CA PHE A 82 13.93 -10.54 23.46
C PHE A 82 15.39 -10.15 23.32
N ALA A 83 16.28 -11.13 23.55
CA ALA A 83 17.71 -10.98 23.40
C ALA A 83 18.30 -12.06 22.51
N LEU A 84 19.38 -11.72 21.82
CA LEU A 84 20.11 -12.63 20.95
C LEU A 84 21.48 -12.96 21.55
N GLY A 85 21.73 -14.24 21.79
CA GLY A 85 23.00 -14.78 22.28
C GLY A 85 23.38 -14.47 23.72
N ASP A 86 23.23 -13.23 24.17
CA ASP A 86 23.57 -12.80 25.54
C ASP A 86 22.51 -11.82 26.08
N PRO A 87 21.60 -12.26 26.97
CA PRO A 87 20.53 -11.42 27.51
C PRO A 87 21.01 -10.31 28.44
N SER A 88 22.26 -10.37 28.92
CA SER A 88 22.83 -9.31 29.76
C SER A 88 23.40 -8.14 28.94
N ALA A 89 23.69 -8.37 27.66
CA ALA A 89 24.25 -7.37 26.78
C ALA A 89 23.13 -6.58 26.07
N ARG A 90 22.89 -5.33 26.51
CA ARG A 90 21.90 -4.42 25.90
C ARG A 90 22.04 -4.25 24.38
N ALA A 91 23.24 -4.48 23.83
CA ALA A 91 23.51 -4.47 22.39
C ALA A 91 22.83 -5.61 21.61
N PHE A 92 22.23 -6.57 22.28
CA PHE A 92 21.49 -7.66 21.65
C PHE A 92 20.04 -7.73 22.11
N VAL A 93 19.58 -6.74 22.88
CA VAL A 93 18.23 -6.68 23.41
C VAL A 93 17.37 -5.79 22.52
N PHE A 94 16.21 -6.33 22.17
CA PHE A 94 15.19 -5.65 21.39
C PHE A 94 13.85 -5.69 22.12
N THR A 95 13.02 -4.68 21.90
CA THR A 95 11.62 -4.67 22.37
C THR A 95 10.69 -4.36 21.21
N LEU A 96 9.63 -5.15 21.05
CA LEU A 96 8.54 -4.83 20.13
C LEU A 96 7.73 -3.70 20.75
N VAL A 97 7.89 -2.47 20.25
CA VAL A 97 7.24 -1.27 20.82
C VAL A 97 5.93 -0.90 20.14
N GLU A 98 5.71 -1.39 18.92
CA GLU A 98 4.40 -1.37 18.26
C GLU A 98 4.18 -2.73 17.58
N ALA A 99 3.03 -3.37 17.81
CA ALA A 99 2.72 -4.69 17.25
C ALA A 99 1.75 -4.65 16.05
N ALA A 100 1.52 -3.49 15.44
CA ALA A 100 0.62 -3.35 14.31
C ALA A 100 1.06 -4.20 13.09
N PRO A 101 0.12 -4.70 12.25
CA PRO A 101 0.44 -5.44 11.05
C PRO A 101 1.37 -4.64 10.11
N PRO A 102 2.22 -5.32 9.32
CA PRO A 102 2.93 -4.68 8.23
C PRO A 102 1.92 -4.17 7.20
N VAL A 103 2.17 -2.99 6.66
CA VAL A 103 1.48 -2.47 5.48
C VAL A 103 2.50 -2.38 4.36
N ALA A 104 2.04 -2.36 3.11
CA ALA A 104 2.94 -2.15 1.99
C ALA A 104 3.72 -0.85 2.19
N SER A 105 5.02 -0.90 1.94
CA SER A 105 5.91 0.22 2.16
C SER A 105 7.06 0.22 1.16
N ALA A 106 7.73 1.36 1.06
CA ALA A 106 8.93 1.54 0.26
C ALA A 106 9.97 2.29 1.09
N LEU A 107 11.14 1.67 1.23
CA LEU A 107 12.31 2.26 1.89
C LEU A 107 13.17 2.95 0.83
N HIS A 108 13.40 4.24 1.01
CA HIS A 108 14.39 4.96 0.23
C HIS A 108 15.80 4.50 0.64
N VAL A 109 16.54 3.92 -0.30
CA VAL A 109 17.80 3.23 0.01
C VAL A 109 18.87 4.19 0.52
N ALA A 110 18.96 5.40 -0.06
CA ALA A 110 20.00 6.36 0.27
C ALA A 110 19.74 7.10 1.60
N SER A 111 18.50 7.54 1.85
CA SER A 111 18.17 8.35 3.05
C SER A 111 17.62 7.52 4.22
N GLY A 112 17.18 6.29 3.97
CA GLY A 112 16.48 5.47 4.97
C GLY A 112 15.04 5.91 5.27
N SER A 113 14.50 6.90 4.56
CA SER A 113 13.10 7.32 4.74
C SER A 113 12.14 6.23 4.25
N VAL A 114 11.00 6.09 4.92
CA VAL A 114 9.99 5.09 4.57
C VAL A 114 8.69 5.76 4.17
N ARG A 115 8.15 5.31 3.04
CA ARG A 115 6.81 5.59 2.55
C ARG A 115 5.91 4.39 2.85
N THR A 116 4.72 4.61 3.40
CA THR A 116 3.74 3.53 3.66
C THR A 116 2.49 3.70 2.81
N SER A 117 1.89 2.58 2.42
CA SER A 117 0.61 2.57 1.72
C SER A 117 -0.51 3.03 2.64
N SER A 118 -1.56 3.59 2.04
CA SER A 118 -2.85 3.86 2.68
C SER A 118 -3.93 3.22 1.82
N ALA A 119 -4.71 2.30 2.41
CA ALA A 119 -5.85 1.64 1.78
C ALA A 119 -5.56 1.11 0.36
N GLY A 120 -4.47 0.36 0.21
CA GLY A 120 -4.07 -0.28 -1.04
C GLY A 120 -3.40 0.65 -2.06
N LEU A 121 -3.05 1.88 -1.68
CA LEU A 121 -2.31 2.83 -2.51
C LEU A 121 -1.01 3.28 -1.83
N LEU A 122 0.11 3.11 -2.52
CA LEU A 122 1.41 3.67 -2.16
C LEU A 122 1.94 4.45 -3.36
N VAL A 123 2.26 5.72 -3.17
CA VAL A 123 2.77 6.59 -4.25
C VAL A 123 4.28 6.76 -4.06
N LEU A 124 5.05 7.06 -5.09
CA LEU A 124 6.47 7.43 -4.99
C LEU A 124 6.81 8.56 -5.99
N PRO A 125 7.79 9.42 -5.68
CA PRO A 125 8.49 9.50 -4.39
C PRO A 125 7.64 10.19 -3.30
N GLU A 126 6.72 11.06 -3.69
CA GLU A 126 5.82 11.81 -2.82
C GLU A 126 4.40 11.93 -3.40
N ASP A 127 3.48 12.45 -2.61
CA ASP A 127 2.05 12.37 -2.85
C ASP A 127 1.52 13.42 -3.84
N ASP A 128 2.19 14.56 -3.87
CA ASP A 128 1.98 15.72 -4.73
C ASP A 128 2.85 15.72 -5.99
N HIS A 129 3.90 14.89 -6.01
CA HIS A 129 4.73 14.58 -7.18
C HIS A 129 4.71 13.08 -7.53
N PRO A 130 3.57 12.50 -7.97
CA PRO A 130 3.48 11.08 -8.24
C PRO A 130 4.21 10.69 -9.53
N ARG A 131 5.26 9.89 -9.40
CA ARG A 131 5.96 9.23 -10.53
C ARG A 131 5.55 7.78 -10.69
N VAL A 132 5.39 7.09 -9.56
CA VAL A 132 5.00 5.68 -9.50
C VAL A 132 3.84 5.53 -8.53
N SER A 133 2.85 4.71 -8.89
CA SER A 133 1.78 4.28 -7.99
C SER A 133 1.77 2.76 -7.86
N LEU A 134 1.93 2.27 -6.64
CA LEU A 134 1.74 0.89 -6.25
C LEU A 134 0.31 0.71 -5.76
N ILE A 135 -0.41 -0.22 -6.39
CA ILE A 135 -1.83 -0.44 -6.19
C ILE A 135 -2.08 -1.90 -5.86
N GLU A 136 -2.80 -2.14 -4.77
CA GLU A 136 -3.31 -3.47 -4.46
C GLU A 136 -4.44 -3.83 -5.42
N GLY A 137 -4.17 -4.82 -6.27
CA GLY A 137 -5.15 -5.38 -7.20
C GLY A 137 -6.19 -6.24 -6.49
N ARG A 138 -7.30 -6.51 -7.18
CA ARG A 138 -8.44 -7.30 -6.63
C ARG A 138 -8.07 -8.75 -6.25
N ASN A 139 -6.96 -9.26 -6.76
CA ASN A 139 -6.44 -10.60 -6.46
C ASN A 139 -5.39 -10.61 -5.34
N GLY A 140 -5.21 -9.49 -4.63
CA GLY A 140 -4.18 -9.32 -3.58
C GLY A 140 -2.75 -9.18 -4.12
N ARG A 141 -2.56 -9.08 -5.45
CA ARG A 141 -1.26 -8.77 -6.04
C ARG A 141 -1.10 -7.27 -6.16
N TRP A 142 0.10 -6.80 -5.85
CA TRP A 142 0.47 -5.41 -6.08
C TRP A 142 0.81 -5.19 -7.56
N MET A 143 0.32 -4.08 -8.08
CA MET A 143 0.57 -3.59 -9.43
C MET A 143 1.32 -2.28 -9.33
N LEU A 144 2.36 -2.11 -10.13
CA LEU A 144 3.09 -0.87 -10.29
C LEU A 144 2.58 -0.16 -11.55
N GLU A 145 2.13 1.08 -11.40
CA GLU A 145 1.81 2.00 -12.49
C GLU A 145 2.91 3.07 -12.62
N ALA A 146 3.55 3.15 -13.79
CA ALA A 146 4.59 4.13 -14.10
C ALA A 146 4.65 4.38 -15.61
N GLU A 147 4.90 5.63 -16.04
CA GLU A 147 5.07 6.01 -17.46
C GLU A 147 3.95 5.51 -18.40
N GLY A 148 2.74 5.40 -17.86
CA GLY A 148 1.58 4.88 -18.56
C GLY A 148 1.49 3.35 -18.62
N ASP A 149 2.50 2.59 -18.22
CA ASP A 149 2.41 1.13 -18.14
C ASP A 149 1.96 0.65 -16.75
N VAL A 150 1.45 -0.58 -16.72
CA VAL A 150 1.07 -1.28 -15.49
C VAL A 150 1.57 -2.71 -15.52
N ARG A 151 2.31 -3.09 -14.49
CA ARG A 151 2.83 -4.46 -14.33
C ARG A 151 2.71 -4.96 -12.90
N ALA A 152 2.71 -6.27 -12.74
CA ALA A 152 2.87 -6.85 -11.42
C ALA A 152 4.26 -6.49 -10.86
N VAL A 153 4.33 -6.35 -9.54
CA VAL A 153 5.54 -6.05 -8.80
C VAL A 153 5.69 -7.05 -7.66
N GLU A 154 6.92 -7.43 -7.37
CA GLU A 154 7.22 -8.44 -6.36
C GLU A 154 7.66 -7.82 -5.03
N ASP A 155 7.48 -8.56 -3.93
CA ASP A 155 8.07 -8.18 -2.65
C ASP A 155 9.59 -8.08 -2.78
N ARG A 156 10.19 -7.10 -2.09
CA ARG A 156 11.63 -6.78 -2.14
C ARG A 156 12.15 -6.25 -3.46
N GLU A 157 11.31 -6.06 -4.48
CA GLU A 157 11.75 -5.43 -5.73
C GLU A 157 12.32 -4.02 -5.45
N ILE A 158 13.38 -3.64 -6.18
CA ILE A 158 13.93 -2.29 -6.13
C ILE A 158 13.37 -1.51 -7.32
N VAL A 159 12.65 -0.44 -7.01
CA VAL A 159 12.12 0.49 -8.01
C VAL A 159 12.99 1.74 -8.03
N VAL A 160 13.39 2.18 -9.22
CA VAL A 160 14.12 3.44 -9.40
C VAL A 160 13.13 4.52 -9.80
N VAL A 161 13.10 5.62 -9.05
CA VAL A 161 12.20 6.76 -9.28
C VAL A 161 13.04 8.03 -9.26
N ASP A 162 13.03 8.77 -10.37
CA ASP A 162 13.85 9.98 -10.56
C ASP A 162 15.34 9.76 -10.25
N GLY A 163 15.87 8.57 -10.57
CA GLY A 163 17.27 8.17 -10.33
C GLY A 163 17.56 7.62 -8.93
N GLU A 164 16.59 7.67 -8.01
CA GLU A 164 16.73 7.20 -6.63
C GLU A 164 16.13 5.82 -6.42
N ALA A 165 16.80 4.97 -5.63
CA ALA A 165 16.40 3.59 -5.40
C ALA A 165 15.45 3.43 -4.19
N TRP A 166 14.37 2.69 -4.40
CA TRP A 166 13.37 2.37 -3.39
C TRP A 166 13.19 0.85 -3.27
N SER A 167 13.47 0.29 -2.10
CA SER A 167 13.23 -1.12 -1.79
C SER A 167 11.81 -1.32 -1.29
N LEU A 168 11.02 -2.12 -1.99
CA LEU A 168 9.64 -2.41 -1.60
C LEU A 168 9.57 -3.44 -0.47
N ASP A 169 8.57 -3.30 0.38
CA ASP A 169 8.08 -4.34 1.30
C ASP A 169 6.59 -4.50 1.01
N LEU A 170 6.21 -5.57 0.33
CA LEU A 170 4.85 -5.84 -0.12
C LEU A 170 4.37 -7.09 0.64
N PRO A 171 3.77 -6.92 1.84
CA PRO A 171 3.20 -8.05 2.56
C PRO A 171 2.25 -8.78 1.63
N ALA A 172 2.41 -10.10 1.52
CA ALA A 172 1.40 -10.93 0.89
C ALA A 172 0.06 -10.60 1.55
N ALA A 173 -1.00 -10.47 0.75
CA ALA A 173 -2.35 -10.38 1.28
C ALA A 173 -2.65 -11.67 2.06
N THR A 174 -2.28 -11.73 3.35
CA THR A 174 -2.94 -12.60 4.31
C THR A 174 -4.34 -12.04 4.44
N GLY A 175 -5.19 -12.41 3.49
CA GLY A 175 -6.60 -12.16 3.61
C GLY A 175 -7.05 -12.73 4.96
N PRO A 176 -7.87 -12.03 5.74
CA PRO A 176 -8.77 -12.76 6.60
C PRO A 176 -9.56 -13.68 5.66
N THR A 177 -9.52 -14.99 5.88
CA THR A 177 -10.68 -15.81 5.53
C THR A 177 -11.85 -15.08 6.17
N LEU A 178 -12.79 -14.60 5.35
CA LEU A 178 -13.96 -13.84 5.76
C LEU A 178 -14.95 -14.72 6.54
N ASP A 179 -14.46 -15.42 7.56
CA ASP A 179 -15.24 -16.15 8.56
C ASP A 179 -15.01 -15.44 9.90
N GLY A 180 -15.75 -14.36 10.10
CA GLY A 180 -15.73 -13.61 11.34
C GLY A 180 -16.56 -12.35 11.23
N GLU A 181 -17.72 -12.35 11.88
CA GLU A 181 -18.65 -11.22 11.98
C GLU A 181 -18.01 -9.94 12.55
N ALA A 182 -16.79 -10.02 13.11
CA ALA A 182 -16.00 -8.91 13.63
C ALA A 182 -15.40 -7.97 12.56
N GLY A 183 -15.29 -8.39 11.29
CA GLY A 183 -14.79 -7.53 10.19
C GLY A 183 -15.86 -6.62 9.56
N ARG A 184 -17.16 -6.84 9.88
CA ARG A 184 -18.29 -6.18 9.22
C ARG A 184 -18.64 -4.80 9.79
N GLN A 185 -17.97 -4.34 10.85
CA GLN A 185 -18.38 -3.15 11.60
C GLN A 185 -17.45 -1.92 11.49
N ALA A 186 -16.38 -1.96 10.69
CA ALA A 186 -15.42 -0.84 10.57
C ALA A 186 -15.04 -0.42 9.14
N GLY A 187 -15.68 -0.96 8.11
CA GLY A 187 -15.33 -0.68 6.71
C GLY A 187 -16.31 0.25 6.00
N GLY A 188 -15.81 1.33 5.38
CA GLY A 188 -16.61 2.12 4.44
C GLY A 188 -16.98 1.34 3.16
N PRO A 189 -17.74 1.92 2.23
CA PRO A 189 -18.27 1.20 1.09
C PRO A 189 -17.17 0.70 0.13
N LEU A 190 -17.31 -0.52 -0.38
CA LEU A 190 -16.45 -1.06 -1.45
C LEU A 190 -16.67 -0.30 -2.76
N LEU A 191 -15.60 -0.06 -3.53
CA LEU A 191 -15.67 0.60 -4.85
C LEU A 191 -16.67 -0.06 -5.81
N ASP A 192 -16.80 -1.39 -5.80
CA ASP A 192 -17.75 -2.12 -6.65
C ASP A 192 -19.21 -1.98 -6.17
N CYS A 193 -19.43 -1.53 -4.93
CA CYS A 193 -20.74 -1.36 -4.33
C CYS A 193 -21.25 0.09 -4.36
N ILE A 194 -20.44 1.05 -4.84
CA ILE A 194 -20.87 2.44 -4.98
C ILE A 194 -21.48 2.73 -6.37
N ALA A 195 -22.11 3.89 -6.50
CA ALA A 195 -22.38 4.55 -7.77
C ALA A 195 -21.95 6.03 -7.66
N LEU A 196 -21.63 6.67 -8.79
CA LEU A 196 -21.27 8.09 -8.81
C LEU A 196 -22.37 8.93 -9.46
N ARG A 197 -22.78 10.01 -8.81
CA ARG A 197 -23.57 11.06 -9.46
C ARG A 197 -22.68 12.26 -9.70
N PHE A 198 -22.50 12.62 -10.96
CA PHE A 198 -21.79 13.84 -11.35
C PHE A 198 -22.78 14.99 -11.46
N HIS A 199 -22.51 16.09 -10.75
CA HIS A 199 -23.24 17.34 -10.88
C HIS A 199 -22.37 18.31 -11.66
N VAL A 200 -22.81 18.66 -12.87
CA VAL A 200 -22.04 19.49 -13.80
C VAL A 200 -22.73 20.84 -13.95
N SER A 201 -22.01 21.93 -13.70
CA SER A 201 -22.49 23.28 -13.95
C SER A 201 -22.73 23.52 -15.45
N ARG A 202 -23.57 24.49 -15.80
CA ARG A 202 -23.92 24.82 -17.20
C ARG A 202 -22.70 25.19 -18.05
N ASP A 203 -21.76 25.89 -17.46
CA ASP A 203 -20.48 26.31 -18.06
C ASP A 203 -19.41 25.21 -18.00
N GLU A 204 -19.71 24.06 -17.39
CA GLU A 204 -18.80 22.95 -17.10
C GLU A 204 -17.56 23.31 -16.26
N GLU A 205 -17.49 24.52 -15.70
CA GLU A 205 -16.35 24.97 -14.86
C GLU A 205 -16.32 24.25 -13.50
N ARG A 206 -17.46 23.74 -13.04
CA ARG A 206 -17.60 23.08 -11.74
C ARG A 206 -18.23 21.70 -11.90
N VAL A 207 -17.47 20.69 -11.49
CA VAL A 207 -17.93 19.31 -11.37
C VAL A 207 -17.91 18.91 -9.90
N GLU A 208 -19.07 18.54 -9.36
CA GLU A 208 -19.19 17.90 -8.06
C GLU A 208 -19.56 16.42 -8.22
N ILE A 209 -19.17 15.62 -7.25
CA ILE A 209 -19.43 14.17 -7.28
C ILE A 209 -20.11 13.79 -5.97
N THR A 210 -21.24 13.11 -6.07
CA THR A 210 -21.86 12.40 -4.95
C THR A 210 -21.57 10.90 -5.09
N ILE A 211 -21.00 10.32 -4.05
CA ILE A 211 -20.83 8.87 -3.92
C ILE A 211 -22.11 8.31 -3.31
N LEU A 212 -22.76 7.38 -4.01
CA LEU A 212 -23.98 6.71 -3.58
C LEU A 212 -23.64 5.30 -3.11
N HIS A 213 -24.11 4.90 -1.92
CA HIS A 213 -23.95 3.53 -1.40
C HIS A 213 -25.16 3.11 -0.56
N ARG A 214 -25.24 1.83 -0.18
CA ARG A 214 -26.41 1.29 0.55
C ARG A 214 -26.74 2.05 1.84
N ALA A 215 -25.71 2.52 2.56
CA ALA A 215 -25.87 3.24 3.82
C ALA A 215 -26.14 4.76 3.69
N GLY A 216 -26.18 5.33 2.47
CA GLY A 216 -26.39 6.76 2.27
C GLY A 216 -25.60 7.34 1.10
N GLU A 217 -25.40 8.65 1.13
CA GLU A 217 -24.62 9.37 0.13
C GLU A 217 -23.58 10.30 0.77
N VAL A 218 -22.44 10.45 0.09
CA VAL A 218 -21.34 11.32 0.50
C VAL A 218 -21.05 12.29 -0.63
N ARG A 219 -21.24 13.59 -0.38
CA ARG A 219 -20.93 14.64 -1.35
C ARG A 219 -19.46 15.05 -1.26
N LEU A 220 -18.75 14.94 -2.37
CA LEU A 220 -17.37 15.39 -2.49
C LEU A 220 -17.34 16.87 -2.91
N PRO A 221 -16.55 17.73 -2.23
CA PRO A 221 -16.39 19.12 -2.65
C PRO A 221 -15.77 19.19 -4.05
N ALA A 222 -16.19 20.16 -4.87
CA ALA A 222 -15.67 20.36 -6.21
C ALA A 222 -14.14 20.48 -6.23
N ARG A 223 -13.49 19.75 -7.13
CA ARG A 223 -12.04 19.80 -7.37
C ARG A 223 -11.74 19.70 -8.86
N SER A 224 -10.62 20.28 -9.29
CA SER A 224 -10.18 20.27 -10.70
C SER A 224 -10.10 18.85 -11.29
N HIS A 225 -9.60 17.87 -10.53
CA HIS A 225 -9.48 16.48 -10.98
C HIS A 225 -10.83 15.74 -11.13
N HIS A 226 -11.96 16.34 -10.75
CA HIS A 226 -13.28 15.76 -11.03
C HIS A 226 -13.62 15.79 -12.53
N TYR A 227 -13.09 16.75 -13.28
CA TYR A 227 -13.36 16.85 -14.72
C TYR A 227 -12.73 15.69 -15.50
N LEU A 228 -11.57 15.17 -15.04
CA LEU A 228 -10.99 13.92 -15.53
C LEU A 228 -11.96 12.74 -15.35
N LEU A 229 -12.54 12.58 -14.16
CA LEU A 229 -13.49 11.50 -13.87
C LEU A 229 -14.75 11.62 -14.72
N LEU A 230 -15.28 12.83 -14.88
CA LEU A 230 -16.43 13.12 -15.75
C LEU A 230 -16.12 12.77 -17.21
N THR A 231 -14.94 13.13 -17.71
CA THR A 231 -14.51 12.85 -19.09
C THR A 231 -14.47 11.34 -19.34
N LEU A 232 -13.94 10.57 -18.40
CA LEU A 232 -13.91 9.11 -18.49
C LEU A 232 -15.31 8.47 -18.30
N ALA A 233 -16.19 9.07 -17.49
CA ALA A 233 -17.58 8.66 -17.38
C ALA A 233 -18.32 8.85 -18.72
N ARG A 234 -18.14 10.00 -19.38
CA ARG A 234 -18.69 10.27 -20.72
C ARG A 234 -18.17 9.27 -21.76
N ALA A 235 -16.87 8.98 -21.76
CA ALA A 235 -16.27 7.96 -22.61
C ALA A 235 -16.92 6.57 -22.42
N ARG A 236 -17.28 6.20 -21.19
CA ARG A 236 -18.02 4.95 -20.93
C ARG A 236 -19.45 4.96 -21.48
N LEU A 237 -20.13 6.10 -21.47
CA LEU A 237 -21.48 6.24 -22.04
C LEU A 237 -21.45 6.22 -23.57
N GLU A 238 -20.45 6.87 -24.19
CA GLU A 238 -20.22 6.80 -25.65
C GLU A 238 -20.08 5.35 -26.12
N ASP A 239 -19.40 4.52 -25.32
CA ASP A 239 -19.17 3.11 -25.62
C ASP A 239 -20.25 2.17 -25.07
N ALA A 240 -21.39 2.67 -24.57
CA ALA A 240 -22.39 1.86 -23.83
C ALA A 240 -22.95 0.66 -24.63
N GLY A 241 -22.95 0.73 -25.96
CA GLY A 241 -23.36 -0.39 -26.83
C GLY A 241 -22.32 -1.53 -26.94
N ALA A 242 -21.09 -1.33 -26.47
CA ALA A 242 -20.05 -2.35 -26.47
C ALA A 242 -20.10 -3.22 -25.20
N PRO A 243 -19.48 -4.43 -25.21
CA PRO A 243 -19.36 -5.24 -23.99
C PRO A 243 -18.67 -4.47 -22.84
N PRO A 244 -19.08 -4.63 -21.57
CA PRO A 244 -18.56 -3.86 -20.43
C PRO A 244 -17.03 -3.81 -20.29
N ALA A 245 -16.33 -4.87 -20.73
CA ALA A 245 -14.87 -4.94 -20.73
C ALA A 245 -14.19 -3.97 -21.71
N ARG A 246 -14.92 -3.52 -22.76
CA ARG A 246 -14.41 -2.64 -23.82
C ARG A 246 -14.82 -1.17 -23.65
N GLN A 247 -15.74 -0.85 -22.74
CA GLN A 247 -16.28 0.50 -22.60
C GLN A 247 -15.32 1.48 -21.93
N GLY A 248 -15.25 2.70 -22.49
CA GLY A 248 -14.63 3.90 -21.94
C GLY A 248 -13.13 3.87 -21.80
N TRP A 249 -12.45 2.97 -22.49
CA TRP A 249 -11.00 3.00 -22.59
C TRP A 249 -10.59 4.15 -23.52
N ARG A 250 -9.78 5.07 -23.01
CA ARG A 250 -9.16 6.14 -23.80
C ARG A 250 -7.65 6.02 -23.77
N ASP A 251 -7.02 6.37 -24.87
CA ASP A 251 -5.56 6.45 -24.94
C ASP A 251 -5.06 7.58 -24.04
N ARG A 252 -3.88 7.42 -23.44
CA ARG A 252 -3.31 8.43 -22.54
C ARG A 252 -3.12 9.76 -23.26
N ASP A 253 -2.54 9.72 -24.46
CA ASP A 253 -2.15 10.93 -25.19
C ASP A 253 -3.39 11.61 -25.78
N GLU A 254 -4.42 10.82 -26.13
CA GLU A 254 -5.76 11.33 -26.43
C GLU A 254 -6.39 12.04 -25.23
N LEU A 255 -6.37 11.41 -24.05
CA LEU A 255 -6.97 11.98 -22.85
C LEU A 255 -6.27 13.27 -22.41
N CYS A 256 -4.94 13.33 -22.51
CA CYS A 256 -4.16 14.54 -22.25
C CYS A 256 -4.59 15.68 -23.18
N ARG A 257 -4.79 15.40 -24.48
CA ARG A 257 -5.32 16.40 -25.44
C ARG A 257 -6.75 16.84 -25.09
N MET A 258 -7.64 15.91 -24.76
CA MET A 258 -9.03 16.23 -24.39
C MET A 258 -9.11 17.15 -23.17
N LEU A 259 -8.21 16.96 -22.21
CA LEU A 259 -8.17 17.69 -20.95
C LEU A 259 -7.21 18.90 -20.98
N ALA A 260 -6.59 19.18 -22.13
CA ALA A 260 -5.60 20.24 -22.31
C ALA A 260 -4.51 20.26 -21.24
N MET A 261 -3.95 19.08 -20.94
CA MET A 261 -2.91 18.91 -19.91
C MET A 261 -1.83 17.93 -20.36
N ASP A 262 -0.71 17.91 -19.65
CA ASP A 262 0.37 16.94 -19.88
C ASP A 262 0.18 15.64 -19.04
N GLU A 263 1.03 14.66 -19.31
CA GLU A 263 1.00 13.36 -18.59
C GLU A 263 1.28 13.52 -17.10
N TYR A 264 2.17 14.44 -16.72
CA TYR A 264 2.48 14.69 -15.33
C TYR A 264 1.23 15.16 -14.57
N ARG A 265 0.50 16.12 -15.14
CA ARG A 265 -0.75 16.63 -14.57
C ARG A 265 -1.83 15.56 -14.54
N LEU A 266 -1.92 14.71 -15.57
CA LEU A 266 -2.81 13.55 -15.55
C LEU A 266 -2.54 12.65 -14.33
N ASN A 267 -1.28 12.31 -14.08
CA ASN A 267 -0.89 11.44 -12.97
C ASN A 267 -1.18 12.08 -11.60
N VAL A 268 -0.95 13.39 -11.47
CA VAL A 268 -1.34 14.18 -10.29
C VAL A 268 -2.85 14.09 -10.05
N ASP A 269 -3.67 14.29 -11.08
CA ASP A 269 -5.13 14.29 -10.95
C ASP A 269 -5.68 12.88 -10.68
N VAL A 270 -5.10 11.82 -11.26
CA VAL A 270 -5.38 10.42 -10.91
C VAL A 270 -5.09 10.15 -9.43
N CYS A 271 -3.91 10.56 -8.95
CA CYS A 271 -3.49 10.38 -7.55
C CYS A 271 -4.45 11.10 -6.58
N ARG A 272 -4.79 12.36 -6.88
CA ARG A 272 -5.70 13.18 -6.08
C ARG A 272 -7.12 12.61 -6.04
N ALA A 273 -7.62 12.14 -7.18
CA ALA A 273 -8.93 11.48 -7.26
C ALA A 273 -8.98 10.23 -6.36
N ARG A 274 -7.99 9.33 -6.49
CA ARG A 274 -7.90 8.12 -5.64
C ARG A 274 -7.89 8.48 -4.16
N LYS A 275 -7.06 9.45 -3.74
CA LYS A 275 -6.97 9.89 -2.34
C LYS A 275 -8.22 10.54 -1.81
N GLN A 276 -8.93 11.34 -2.60
CA GLN A 276 -10.18 11.94 -2.17
C GLN A 276 -11.25 10.87 -1.90
N PHE A 277 -11.31 9.83 -2.72
CA PHE A 277 -12.21 8.70 -2.50
C PHE A 277 -11.81 7.85 -1.28
N LEU A 278 -10.50 7.64 -1.07
CA LEU A 278 -9.99 7.00 0.15
C LEU A 278 -10.35 7.80 1.40
N ALA A 279 -10.18 9.13 1.36
CA ALA A 279 -10.56 10.02 2.46
C ALA A 279 -12.07 10.05 2.72
N ALA A 280 -12.89 9.75 1.70
CA ALA A 280 -14.32 9.54 1.83
C ALA A 280 -14.69 8.12 2.33
N GLY A 281 -13.71 7.29 2.67
CA GLY A 281 -13.90 5.94 3.21
C GLY A 281 -14.17 4.86 2.16
N VAL A 282 -14.03 5.15 0.85
CA VAL A 282 -14.25 4.15 -0.19
C VAL A 282 -13.10 3.14 -0.20
N GLN A 283 -13.42 1.89 0.09
CA GLN A 283 -12.46 0.80 0.05
C GLN A 283 -12.14 0.39 -1.39
N GLY A 284 -10.85 0.15 -1.66
CA GLY A 284 -10.38 -0.20 -3.00
C GLY A 284 -10.33 0.97 -3.98
N ALA A 285 -10.45 2.22 -3.51
CA ALA A 285 -10.43 3.39 -4.39
C ALA A 285 -9.10 3.61 -5.14
N ALA A 286 -8.04 2.89 -4.79
CA ALA A 286 -6.86 2.78 -5.64
C ALA A 286 -7.21 2.29 -7.07
N ASN A 287 -8.29 1.52 -7.23
CA ASN A 287 -8.82 1.05 -8.51
C ASN A 287 -9.91 1.97 -9.11
N LEU A 288 -10.10 3.20 -8.60
CA LEU A 288 -11.06 4.18 -9.13
C LEU A 288 -10.85 4.44 -10.63
N LEU A 289 -9.59 4.45 -11.03
CA LEU A 289 -9.14 4.57 -12.41
C LEU A 289 -8.36 3.29 -12.74
N GLU A 290 -8.81 2.60 -13.77
CA GLU A 290 -8.16 1.38 -14.26
C GLU A 290 -7.26 1.72 -15.44
N ARG A 291 -6.07 1.11 -15.47
CA ARG A 291 -5.15 1.18 -16.60
C ARG A 291 -5.00 -0.20 -17.24
N ARG A 292 -4.92 -0.22 -18.57
CA ARG A 292 -4.70 -1.45 -19.34
C ARG A 292 -3.20 -1.69 -19.51
N PRO A 293 -2.67 -2.85 -19.07
CA PRO A 293 -1.27 -3.20 -19.24
C PRO A 293 -0.82 -3.11 -20.70
N GLY A 294 0.38 -2.59 -20.94
CA GLY A 294 1.02 -2.53 -22.26
C GLY A 294 0.38 -1.58 -23.28
N THR A 295 -0.71 -0.89 -22.96
CA THR A 295 -1.35 0.06 -23.89
C THR A 295 -1.52 1.46 -23.33
N GLY A 296 -1.26 1.69 -22.04
CA GLY A 296 -1.48 2.97 -21.36
C GLY A 296 -2.89 3.53 -21.40
N ARG A 297 -3.87 2.71 -21.80
CA ARG A 297 -5.27 3.13 -21.85
C ARG A 297 -5.82 3.21 -20.45
N ILE A 298 -6.64 4.21 -20.19
CA ILE A 298 -7.24 4.46 -18.90
C ILE A 298 -8.77 4.52 -19.03
N ARG A 299 -9.48 4.10 -17.97
CA ARG A 299 -10.93 4.26 -17.86
C ARG A 299 -11.38 4.47 -16.42
N LEU A 300 -12.61 4.92 -16.25
CA LEU A 300 -13.29 4.90 -14.96
C LEU A 300 -13.61 3.45 -14.54
N GLY A 301 -13.14 3.07 -13.34
CA GLY A 301 -13.33 1.73 -12.77
C GLY A 301 -14.67 1.52 -12.07
N VAL A 302 -15.41 2.59 -11.76
CA VAL A 302 -16.75 2.47 -11.15
C VAL A 302 -17.77 2.02 -12.20
N GLY A 303 -18.51 0.96 -11.88
CA GLY A 303 -19.45 0.33 -12.81
C GLY A 303 -20.79 1.07 -12.98
N ARG A 304 -21.19 1.91 -12.02
CA ARG A 304 -22.48 2.62 -12.04
C ARG A 304 -22.27 4.10 -11.82
N PHE A 305 -22.82 4.93 -12.69
CA PHE A 305 -22.77 6.36 -12.55
C PHE A 305 -23.86 7.06 -13.38
N GLU A 306 -24.18 8.29 -13.01
CA GLU A 306 -25.10 9.18 -13.71
C GLU A 306 -24.54 10.59 -13.78
N ILE A 307 -24.92 11.35 -14.81
CA ILE A 307 -24.46 12.72 -15.05
C ILE A 307 -25.68 13.64 -15.10
N GLU A 308 -25.76 14.55 -14.14
CA GLU A 308 -26.81 15.55 -14.02
C GLU A 308 -26.25 16.93 -14.41
N ARG A 309 -26.97 17.64 -15.29
CA ARG A 309 -26.69 19.04 -15.60
C ARG A 309 -27.56 19.92 -14.71
N ALA A 310 -26.93 20.84 -13.98
CA ALA A 310 -27.58 21.89 -13.19
C ALA A 310 -27.84 23.15 -14.03
#